data_AF-A0A520BTD9-F1
#
_entry.id   AF-A0A520BTD9-F1
#
_cell.length_a   1.000
_cell.length_b   1.000
_cell.length_c   1.000
_cell.angle_alpha   90.00
_cell.angle_beta   90.00
_cell.angle_gamma   90.00
#
_symmetry.space_group_name_H-M   'P 1'
#
loop_
_entity.id
_entity.type
_entity.pdbx_description
1 polymer ?
#
loop_
_entity_poly.entity_id
_entity_poly.type
_entity_poly.pdbx_seq_one_letter_code
_entity_poly.pdbx_strand_id
1 'polypeptide(L)'
;MNFDLQPKLENELITIVPLKADDFEKLYAVASDPLIWEQHPNKDRYKREVFENFFQGAMESKGAFIVYDKATSNVVGSSRYYELNE
;
A
#
# COMPACT_ATOMS: atom_id res chain seq x y z
N MET A 1 13.31 -18.82 12.77
CA MET A 1 13.31 -18.34 11.38
C MET A 1 13.18 -16.83 11.42
N ASN A 2 13.98 -16.10 10.64
CA ASN A 2 13.81 -14.66 10.47
C ASN A 2 12.80 -14.47 9.33
N PHE A 3 11.58 -14.04 9.63
CA PHE A 3 10.58 -13.75 8.60
C PHE A 3 10.83 -12.34 8.07
N ASP A 4 11.23 -12.23 6.81
CA ASP A 4 11.39 -10.93 6.16
C ASP A 4 10.01 -10.36 5.84
N LEU A 5 9.66 -9.25 6.50
CA LEU A 5 8.40 -8.54 6.30
C LEU A 5 8.42 -7.61 5.10
N GLN A 6 9.58 -7.42 4.46
CA GLN A 6 9.79 -6.47 3.39
C GLN A 6 10.66 -7.03 2.24
N PRO A 7 10.45 -8.27 1.75
CA PRO A 7 11.15 -8.76 0.57
C PRO A 7 10.68 -8.03 -0.69
N LYS A 8 11.54 -7.96 -1.71
CA LYS A 8 11.08 -7.64 -3.06
C LYS A 8 10.49 -8.90 -3.71
N LEU A 9 9.28 -8.78 -4.25
CA LEU A 9 8.60 -9.86 -4.97
C LEU A 9 8.20 -9.38 -6.37
N GLU A 10 8.24 -10.25 -7.37
CA GLU A 10 7.80 -9.91 -8.72
C GLU A 10 7.34 -11.14 -9.51
N ASN A 11 6.48 -10.92 -10.50
CA ASN A 11 6.15 -11.90 -11.54
C ASN A 11 6.02 -11.18 -12.90
N GLU A 12 5.28 -11.76 -13.85
CA GLU A 12 5.05 -11.16 -15.17
C GLU A 12 4.12 -9.93 -15.14
N LEU A 13 3.24 -9.84 -14.13
CA LEU A 13 2.20 -8.81 -14.05
C LEU A 13 2.58 -7.66 -13.11
N ILE A 14 3.17 -7.97 -11.95
CA ILE A 14 3.39 -6.97 -10.90
C ILE A 14 4.78 -7.07 -10.28
N THR A 15 5.21 -5.93 -9.71
CA THR A 15 6.35 -5.83 -8.81
C THR A 15 5.89 -5.26 -7.48
N ILE A 16 6.24 -5.93 -6.39
CA ILE A 16 5.92 -5.51 -5.02
C ILE A 16 7.25 -5.19 -4.31
N VAL A 17 7.35 -3.97 -3.79
CA VAL A 17 8.53 -3.49 -3.07
C VAL A 17 8.13 -2.84 -1.75
N PRO A 18 9.04 -2.78 -0.76
CA PRO A 18 8.76 -2.12 0.51
C PRO A 18 8.32 -0.67 0.31
N LEU A 19 7.25 -0.29 1.02
CA LEU A 19 6.71 1.06 0.99
C LEU A 19 7.72 2.07 1.54
N LYS A 20 7.89 3.21 0.86
CA LYS A 20 8.75 4.32 1.31
C LYS A 20 7.93 5.59 1.49
N ALA A 21 8.43 6.51 2.32
CA ALA A 21 7.78 7.79 2.57
C ALA A 21 7.49 8.57 1.28
N ASP A 22 8.44 8.58 0.35
CA ASP A 22 8.33 9.28 -0.95
C ASP A 22 7.28 8.68 -1.90
N ASP A 23 6.71 7.53 -1.57
CA ASP A 23 5.65 6.90 -2.36
C ASP A 23 4.24 7.39 -2.00
N PHE A 24 4.11 8.28 -1.00
CA PHE A 24 2.83 8.81 -0.54
C PHE A 24 1.97 9.34 -1.69
N GLU A 25 2.49 10.28 -2.48
CA GLU A 25 1.70 10.91 -3.55
C GLU A 25 1.30 9.92 -4.63
N LYS A 26 2.19 8.97 -4.98
CA LYS A 26 1.90 7.98 -6.01
C LYS A 26 0.81 7.01 -5.57
N LEU A 27 0.88 6.57 -4.32
CA LEU A 27 -0.12 5.65 -3.76
C LEU A 27 -1.44 6.37 -3.50
N TYR A 28 -1.40 7.61 -3.01
CA TYR A 28 -2.59 8.43 -2.81
C TYR A 28 -3.31 8.71 -4.12
N ALA A 29 -2.59 8.97 -5.22
CA ALA A 29 -3.22 9.16 -6.52
C ALA A 29 -4.15 8.00 -6.90
N VAL A 30 -3.73 6.75 -6.64
CA VAL A 30 -4.56 5.55 -6.85
C VAL A 30 -5.66 5.47 -5.80
N ALA A 31 -5.33 5.65 -4.53
CA ALA A 31 -6.28 5.54 -3.42
C ALA A 31 -7.34 6.66 -3.39
N SER A 32 -7.15 7.76 -4.12
CA SER A 32 -8.05 8.92 -4.13
C SER A 32 -9.34 8.70 -4.92
N ASP A 33 -9.48 7.57 -5.62
CA ASP A 33 -10.74 7.21 -6.28
C ASP A 33 -11.77 6.73 -5.24
N PRO A 34 -12.91 7.45 -5.05
CA PRO A 34 -13.93 7.06 -4.08
C PRO A 34 -14.56 5.69 -4.38
N LEU A 35 -14.57 5.24 -5.64
CA LEU A 35 -15.16 3.96 -6.02
C LEU A 35 -14.39 2.76 -5.45
N ILE A 36 -13.08 2.92 -5.18
CA ILE A 36 -12.28 1.90 -4.50
C ILE A 36 -12.83 1.59 -3.10
N TRP A 37 -13.44 2.59 -2.45
CA TRP A 37 -13.84 2.52 -1.05
C TRP A 37 -15.33 2.29 -0.83
N GLU A 38 -16.13 2.21 -1.89
CA GLU A 38 -17.60 2.13 -1.80
C GLU A 38 -18.08 0.98 -0.90
N GLN A 39 -17.41 -0.17 -1.01
CA GLN A 39 -17.70 -1.40 -0.27
C GLN A 39 -16.82 -1.61 0.96
N HIS A 40 -15.87 -0.70 1.22
CA HIS A 40 -14.91 -0.83 2.31
C HIS A 40 -15.49 -0.24 3.62
N PRO A 41 -15.24 -0.84 4.81
CA PRO A 41 -15.76 -0.30 6.09
C PRO A 41 -15.33 1.15 6.38
N ASN A 42 -14.11 1.50 5.96
CA ASN A 42 -13.60 2.87 5.97
C ASN A 42 -13.78 3.47 4.56
N LYS A 43 -14.97 4.04 4.30
CA LYS A 43 -15.35 4.62 2.99
C LYS A 43 -14.63 5.93 2.68
N ASP A 44 -14.13 6.60 3.70
CA ASP A 44 -13.52 7.93 3.59
C ASP A 44 -12.02 7.89 3.29
N ARG A 45 -11.44 6.71 3.05
CA ARG A 45 -9.99 6.56 2.83
C ARG A 45 -9.49 7.15 1.50
N TYR A 46 -10.39 7.61 0.63
CA TYR A 46 -10.00 8.46 -0.51
C TYR A 46 -9.66 9.90 -0.11
N LYS A 47 -10.07 10.36 1.08
CA LYS A 47 -9.75 11.70 1.58
C LYS A 47 -8.30 11.72 2.05
N ARG A 48 -7.54 12.74 1.62
CA ARG A 48 -6.10 12.86 1.91
C ARG A 48 -5.74 12.68 3.38
N GLU A 49 -6.43 13.38 4.28
CA GLU A 49 -6.15 13.33 5.73
C GLU A 49 -6.39 11.93 6.33
N VAL A 50 -7.42 11.22 5.85
CA VAL A 50 -7.73 9.84 6.29
C VAL A 50 -6.72 8.86 5.72
N PHE A 51 -6.31 9.08 4.46
CA PHE A 51 -5.27 8.29 3.82
C PHE A 51 -3.90 8.50 4.49
N GLU A 52 -3.57 9.72 4.91
CA GLU A 52 -2.34 10.05 5.63
C GLU A 52 -2.20 9.27 6.93
N ASN A 53 -3.26 9.19 7.73
CA ASN A 53 -3.28 8.36 8.93
C ASN A 53 -3.08 6.86 8.61
N PHE A 54 -3.74 6.35 7.56
CA PHE A 54 -3.53 4.97 7.11
C PHE A 54 -2.08 4.70 6.69
N PHE A 55 -1.50 5.62 5.91
CA PHE A 55 -0.15 5.53 5.40
C PHE A 55 0.89 5.59 6.52
N GLN A 56 0.71 6.48 7.50
CA GLN A 56 1.56 6.53 8.68
C GLN A 56 1.58 5.18 9.40
N GLY A 57 0.41 4.59 9.68
CA GLY A 57 0.35 3.25 10.28
C GLY A 57 0.97 2.16 9.42
N ALA A 58 0.95 2.30 8.09
CA ALA A 58 1.63 1.37 7.18
C ALA A 58 3.17 1.51 7.25
N MET A 59 3.69 2.73 7.38
CA MET A 59 5.12 2.98 7.58
C MET A 59 5.60 2.47 8.94
N GLU A 60 4.83 2.72 10.00
CA GLU A 60 5.14 2.28 11.35
C GLU A 60 5.14 0.76 11.50
N SER A 61 4.32 0.04 10.71
CA SER A 61 4.28 -1.43 10.75
C SER A 61 5.56 -2.10 10.25
N LYS A 62 6.39 -1.40 9.47
CA LYS A 62 7.59 -1.95 8.81
C LYS A 62 7.31 -3.25 8.02
N GLY A 63 6.08 -3.41 7.56
CA GLY A 63 5.61 -4.58 6.81
C GLY A 63 4.69 -4.22 5.65
N ALA A 64 4.69 -2.95 5.26
CA ALA A 64 3.90 -2.44 4.14
C ALA A 64 4.70 -2.42 2.84
N PHE A 65 3.94 -2.55 1.74
CA PHE A 65 4.43 -2.61 0.38
C PHE A 65 3.63 -1.68 -0.53
N ILE A 66 4.29 -1.27 -1.60
CA ILE A 66 3.67 -0.66 -2.76
C ILE A 66 3.72 -1.63 -3.94
N VAL A 67 2.64 -1.66 -4.72
CA VAL A 67 2.46 -2.56 -5.85
C VAL A 67 2.49 -1.77 -7.14
N TYR A 68 3.35 -2.20 -8.05
CA TYR A 68 3.51 -1.64 -9.38
C TYR A 68 3.01 -2.64 -10.43
N ASP A 69 2.28 -2.15 -11.42
CA ASP A 69 2.04 -2.87 -12.66
C ASP A 69 3.34 -2.90 -13.49
N LYS A 70 3.75 -4.08 -13.97
CA LYS A 70 5.05 -4.25 -14.64
C LYS A 70 5.06 -3.68 -16.05
N ALA A 71 3.92 -3.67 -16.74
CA ALA A 71 3.82 -3.18 -18.12
C ALA A 71 3.91 -1.65 -18.19
N THR A 72 3.28 -0.95 -17.24
CA THR A 72 3.17 0.50 -17.23
C THR A 72 4.10 1.19 -16.22
N SER A 73 4.67 0.43 -15.28
CA SER A 73 5.38 0.97 -14.12
C SER A 73 4.54 1.90 -13.24
N ASN A 74 3.21 1.89 -13.39
CA ASN A 74 2.30 2.66 -12.56
C ASN A 74 2.04 1.95 -11.23
N VAL A 75 1.82 2.73 -10.19
CA VAL A 75 1.31 2.20 -8.91
C VAL A 75 -0.12 1.73 -9.12
N VAL A 76 -0.46 0.57 -8.57
CA VAL A 76 -1.81 0.00 -8.63
C VAL A 76 -2.38 -0.30 -7.24
N GLY A 77 -1.60 -0.09 -6.19
CA GLY A 77 -2.08 -0.20 -4.82
C GLY A 77 -0.99 -0.51 -3.82
N SER A 78 -1.41 -1.00 -2.65
CA SER A 78 -0.53 -1.36 -1.53
C SER A 78 -1.13 -2.52 -0.76
N SER A 79 -0.27 -3.27 -0.07
CA SER A 79 -0.69 -4.24 0.94
C SER A 79 0.28 -4.18 2.12
N ARG A 80 -0.13 -4.69 3.27
CA ARG A 80 0.75 -4.78 4.44
C ARG A 80 0.42 -5.99 5.28
N TYR A 81 1.43 -6.55 5.93
CA TYR A 81 1.22 -7.43 7.07
C TYR A 81 0.72 -6.61 8.26
N TYR A 82 -0.28 -7.13 8.97
CA TYR A 82 -0.81 -6.59 10.22
C TYR A 82 -1.12 -7.77 11.16
N GLU A 83 -1.21 -7.52 12.47
CA GLU A 83 -1.59 -8.53 13.48
C GLU A 83 -0.69 -9.80 13.51
N LEU A 84 0.61 -9.68 13.20
CA LEU A 84 1.57 -10.81 13.15
C LEU A 84 1.74 -11.60 14.46
N ASN A 85 1.33 -11.01 15.59
CA ASN A 85 1.48 -11.59 16.93
C ASN A 85 0.13 -11.91 17.59
N GLU A 86 -0.99 -11.74 16.88
CA GLU A 86 -2.29 -12.28 17.30
C GLU A 86 -2.43 -13.74 16.85
#